data_AF-A0A2U1VTF6-F1
#
_entry.id   AF-A0A2U1VTF6-F1
#
_cell.length_a   1.000
_cell.length_b   1.000
_cell.length_c   1.000
_cell.angle_alpha   90.00
_cell.angle_beta   90.00
_cell.angle_gamma   90.00
#
_symmetry.space_group_name_H-M   'P 1'
#
loop_
_entity.id
_entity.type
_entity.pdbx_description
1 polymer ?
#
loop_
_entity_poly.entity_id
_entity_poly.type
_entity_poly.pdbx_seq_one_letter_code
_entity_poly.pdbx_strand_id
1 'polypeptide(L)'
;MSGLARLWAVVGLAVVAVGGTACVPLVLGAGGTAAVAAHEKRGIRGFANDTTITAQINELWLQHSLDLYQRLSTRVNEGRVLLTGRAADAQQRLDAVRLVWQATGVKEVINEIQVDNDSGIVDSAKDTWINTQMRTRLTFDGAVAGRNYNIDTVNGVVYLMGWAENQAELDRVIGHARAIPNVQRVVSYVQAQP
;
A
#
# COMPACT_ATOMS: atom_id res chain seq x y z
N MET A 1 -26.07 20.65 67.31
CA MET A 1 -25.28 20.81 66.07
C MET A 1 -24.93 19.39 65.60
N SER A 2 -25.86 18.72 64.91
CA SER A 2 -25.94 18.60 63.44
C SER A 2 -24.77 17.77 62.87
N GLY A 3 -24.94 16.60 62.26
CA GLY A 3 -26.14 15.86 61.94
C GLY A 3 -25.81 14.62 61.11
N LEU A 4 -26.65 13.59 61.30
CA LEU A 4 -27.17 12.67 60.28
C LEU A 4 -26.17 11.79 59.52
N ALA A 5 -25.84 10.67 60.17
CA ALA A 5 -25.57 9.41 59.51
C ALA A 5 -26.82 8.96 58.73
N ARG A 6 -26.64 8.63 57.45
CA ARG A 6 -27.64 7.92 56.64
C ARG A 6 -26.99 6.72 55.97
N LEU A 7 -27.50 5.54 56.40
CA LEU A 7 -27.64 4.31 55.61
C LEU A 7 -27.82 4.62 54.12
N TRP A 8 -27.26 3.81 53.23
CA TRP A 8 -27.97 3.03 52.20
C TRP A 8 -26.94 2.17 51.46
N ALA A 9 -26.96 0.86 51.73
CA ALA A 9 -26.39 -0.15 50.85
C ALA A 9 -27.31 -0.31 49.64
N VAL A 10 -26.80 -0.15 48.42
CA VAL A 10 -27.28 -0.87 47.24
C VAL A 10 -26.09 -1.13 46.33
N VAL A 11 -25.78 -2.41 46.19
CA VAL A 11 -24.93 -3.02 45.16
C VAL A 11 -25.52 -2.68 43.78
N GLY A 12 -24.71 -2.09 42.92
CA GLY A 12 -25.04 -1.87 41.51
C GLY A 12 -23.77 -1.91 40.67
N LEU A 13 -23.40 -3.12 40.24
CA LEU A 13 -22.40 -3.35 39.20
C LEU A 13 -22.92 -2.74 37.88
N ALA A 14 -22.60 -1.47 37.65
CA ALA A 14 -22.80 -0.83 36.35
C ALA A 14 -21.65 -1.26 35.42
N VAL A 15 -21.87 -2.35 34.68
CA VAL A 15 -21.08 -2.64 33.48
C VAL A 15 -21.40 -1.53 32.47
N VAL A 16 -20.55 -0.51 32.44
CA VAL A 16 -20.56 0.47 31.36
C VAL A 16 -19.89 -0.21 30.15
N ALA A 17 -20.71 -0.90 29.35
CA ALA A 17 -20.31 -1.28 28.01
C ALA A 17 -20.25 -0.01 27.16
N VAL A 18 -19.10 0.67 27.15
CA VAL A 18 -18.76 1.64 26.10
C VAL A 18 -18.52 0.82 24.83
N GLY A 19 -19.62 0.44 24.17
CA GLY A 19 -19.61 -0.08 22.82
C GLY A 19 -19.21 1.06 21.89
N GLY A 20 -17.90 1.27 21.74
CA GLY A 20 -17.36 2.08 20.65
C GLY A 20 -17.90 1.54 19.34
N THR A 21 -18.32 2.47 18.48
CA THR A 21 -18.92 2.25 17.16
C THR A 21 -17.96 1.51 16.24
N ALA A 22 -17.89 0.19 16.38
CA ALA A 22 -17.58 -0.68 15.27
C ALA A 22 -18.87 -0.80 14.46
N CYS A 23 -18.93 -0.14 13.31
CA CYS A 23 -19.90 -0.45 12.25
C CYS A 23 -19.63 -1.87 11.75
N VAL A 24 -19.99 -2.87 12.54
CA VAL A 24 -20.11 -4.25 12.09
C VAL A 24 -21.52 -4.35 11.51
N PRO A 25 -21.70 -4.51 10.19
CA PRO A 25 -23.01 -4.75 9.65
C PRO A 25 -23.52 -6.07 10.22
N LEU A 26 -24.57 -5.95 11.01
CA LEU A 26 -25.34 -7.04 11.59
C LEU A 26 -26.03 -7.80 10.44
N VAL A 27 -25.42 -8.87 9.96
CA VAL A 27 -26.02 -9.77 8.96
C VAL A 27 -27.04 -10.65 9.66
N LEU A 28 -28.29 -10.19 9.69
CA LEU A 28 -29.45 -10.98 10.12
C LEU A 28 -30.37 -11.20 8.91
N GLY A 29 -30.56 -12.45 8.51
CA GLY A 29 -31.65 -12.87 7.63
C GLY A 29 -31.22 -13.37 6.25
N ALA A 30 -31.73 -14.55 5.89
CA ALA A 30 -31.62 -15.13 4.56
C ALA A 30 -32.27 -14.19 3.53
N GLY A 31 -31.46 -13.39 2.81
CA GLY A 31 -31.94 -12.51 1.74
C GLY A 31 -31.25 -11.15 1.59
N GLY A 32 -30.17 -10.84 2.31
CA GLY A 32 -29.53 -9.52 2.27
C GLY A 32 -28.00 -9.53 2.17
N THR A 33 -27.44 -10.05 1.07
CA THR A 33 -25.98 -10.00 0.80
C THR A 33 -25.62 -9.38 -0.57
N ALA A 34 -26.53 -8.58 -1.16
CA ALA A 34 -26.34 -8.09 -2.53
C ALA A 34 -25.68 -6.70 -2.66
N ALA A 35 -25.28 -6.02 -1.58
CA ALA A 35 -24.92 -4.60 -1.64
C ALA A 35 -23.42 -4.27 -1.83
N VAL A 36 -22.50 -5.24 -1.80
CA VAL A 36 -21.04 -4.96 -1.91
C VAL A 36 -20.38 -5.43 -3.20
N ALA A 37 -21.14 -6.00 -4.16
CA ALA A 37 -20.55 -6.58 -5.36
C ALA A 37 -20.39 -5.61 -6.56
N ALA A 38 -20.89 -4.38 -6.50
CA ALA A 38 -21.09 -3.57 -7.71
C ALA A 38 -20.02 -2.50 -8.01
N HIS A 39 -18.98 -2.32 -7.18
CA HIS A 39 -18.00 -1.25 -7.41
C HIS A 39 -16.53 -1.70 -7.26
N GLU A 40 -16.13 -2.78 -7.94
CA GLU A 40 -14.73 -2.93 -8.34
C GLU A 40 -14.60 -3.91 -9.52
N LYS A 41 -14.19 -3.41 -10.70
CA LYS A 41 -14.06 -4.20 -11.95
C LYS A 41 -13.01 -5.34 -11.88
N ARG A 42 -12.34 -5.54 -10.74
CA ARG A 42 -11.20 -6.46 -10.56
C ARG A 42 -11.60 -7.85 -10.02
N GLY A 43 -12.79 -7.97 -9.43
CA GLY A 43 -13.31 -9.23 -8.87
C GLY A 43 -12.51 -9.78 -7.67
N ILE A 44 -13.18 -10.53 -6.80
CA ILE A 44 -12.55 -11.14 -5.59
C ILE A 44 -11.35 -12.05 -5.95
N ARG A 45 -11.37 -12.67 -7.14
CA ARG A 45 -10.32 -13.61 -7.60
C ARG A 45 -9.02 -12.92 -8.02
N GLY A 46 -9.07 -11.76 -8.67
CA GLY A 46 -7.85 -11.02 -9.07
C GLY A 46 -7.09 -10.47 -7.86
N PHE A 47 -7.82 -9.89 -6.90
CA PHE A 47 -7.25 -9.38 -5.65
C PHE A 47 -6.68 -10.48 -4.75
N ALA A 48 -7.36 -11.64 -4.68
CA ALA A 48 -6.85 -12.79 -3.96
C ALA A 48 -5.51 -13.27 -4.53
N ASN A 49 -5.35 -13.26 -5.86
CA ASN A 49 -4.11 -13.68 -6.51
C ASN A 49 -2.93 -12.73 -6.22
N ASP A 50 -3.12 -11.41 -6.31
CA ASP A 50 -2.04 -10.44 -6.06
C ASP A 50 -1.57 -10.48 -4.59
N THR A 51 -2.50 -10.71 -3.66
CA THR A 51 -2.19 -10.88 -2.23
C THR A 51 -1.38 -12.16 -2.02
N THR A 52 -1.75 -13.27 -2.66
CA THR A 52 -0.99 -14.53 -2.60
C THR A 52 0.40 -14.38 -3.20
N ILE A 53 0.54 -13.71 -4.35
CA ILE A 53 1.84 -13.42 -4.98
C ILE A 53 2.71 -12.61 -4.01
N THR A 54 2.16 -11.56 -3.41
CA THR A 54 2.86 -10.72 -2.43
C THR A 54 3.33 -11.54 -1.23
N ALA A 55 2.47 -12.40 -0.69
CA ALA A 55 2.82 -13.26 0.44
C ALA A 55 3.95 -14.24 0.10
N GLN A 56 3.90 -14.89 -1.08
CA GLN A 56 4.96 -15.80 -1.54
C GLN A 56 6.28 -15.08 -1.75
N ILE A 57 6.27 -13.89 -2.38
CA ILE A 57 7.49 -13.09 -2.57
C ILE A 57 8.10 -12.74 -1.21
N ASN A 58 7.28 -12.27 -0.27
CA ASN A 58 7.74 -11.91 1.07
C ASN A 58 8.33 -13.12 1.80
N GLU A 59 7.71 -14.29 1.69
CA GLU A 59 8.23 -15.54 2.25
C GLU A 59 9.59 -15.91 1.63
N LEU A 60 9.70 -15.92 0.30
CA LEU A 60 10.94 -16.23 -0.42
C LEU A 60 12.09 -15.28 -0.06
N TRP A 61 11.78 -13.98 0.06
CA TRP A 61 12.74 -12.96 0.46
C TRP A 61 13.17 -13.11 1.91
N LEU A 62 12.23 -13.31 2.84
CA LEU A 62 12.51 -13.53 4.26
C LEU A 62 13.35 -14.78 4.51
N GLN A 63 13.05 -15.87 3.79
CA GLN A 63 13.82 -17.12 3.87
C GLN A 63 15.24 -16.96 3.30
N HIS A 64 15.42 -16.12 2.28
CA HIS A 64 16.74 -15.88 1.68
C HIS A 64 17.60 -14.93 2.54
N SER A 65 17.09 -13.75 2.87
CA SER A 65 17.74 -12.85 3.83
C SER A 65 16.80 -11.77 4.39
N LEU A 66 16.90 -11.56 5.69
CA LEU A 66 16.16 -10.49 6.37
C LEU A 66 16.56 -9.09 5.84
N ASP A 67 17.83 -8.91 5.46
CA ASP A 67 18.33 -7.65 4.89
C ASP A 67 17.65 -7.32 3.55
N LEU A 68 17.51 -8.31 2.65
CA LEU A 68 16.83 -8.13 1.37
C LEU A 68 15.36 -7.71 1.59
N TYR A 69 14.67 -8.37 2.51
CA TYR A 69 13.28 -8.02 2.86
C TYR A 69 13.13 -6.60 3.42
N GLN A 70 14.08 -6.13 4.22
CA GLN A 70 14.00 -4.81 4.86
C GLN A 70 14.35 -3.65 3.91
N ARG A 71 15.25 -3.91 2.95
CA ARG A 71 15.79 -2.86 2.06
C ARG A 71 14.99 -2.67 0.78
N LEU A 72 14.21 -3.68 0.39
CA LEU A 72 13.48 -3.70 -0.87
C LEU A 72 11.97 -3.66 -0.62
N SER A 73 11.25 -3.12 -1.59
CA SER A 73 9.81 -2.97 -1.60
C SER A 73 9.24 -3.66 -2.83
N THR A 74 8.07 -4.27 -2.67
CA THR A 74 7.32 -4.91 -3.75
C THR A 74 5.94 -4.29 -3.87
N ARG A 75 5.53 -4.03 -5.11
CA ARG A 75 4.15 -3.68 -5.46
C ARG A 75 3.66 -4.64 -6.53
N VAL A 76 2.55 -5.33 -6.26
CA VAL A 76 1.95 -6.29 -7.19
C VAL A 76 0.65 -5.72 -7.74
N ASN A 77 0.46 -5.83 -9.05
CA ASN A 77 -0.78 -5.47 -9.73
C ASN A 77 -1.01 -6.43 -10.91
N GLU A 78 -2.01 -7.31 -10.80
CA GLU A 78 -2.40 -8.32 -11.79
C GLU A 78 -1.26 -9.26 -12.24
N GLY A 79 -0.40 -9.61 -11.29
CA GLY A 79 0.81 -10.40 -11.53
C GLY A 79 1.99 -9.62 -12.12
N ARG A 80 1.87 -8.31 -12.32
CA ARG A 80 3.01 -7.42 -12.59
C ARG A 80 3.62 -7.00 -11.27
N VAL A 81 4.93 -7.19 -11.11
CA VAL A 81 5.64 -6.93 -9.87
C VAL A 81 6.64 -5.80 -10.09
N LEU A 82 6.44 -4.66 -9.43
CA LEU A 82 7.44 -3.60 -9.32
C LEU A 82 8.33 -3.87 -8.11
N LEU A 83 9.63 -3.93 -8.36
CA LEU A 83 10.65 -4.03 -7.33
C LEU A 83 11.40 -2.71 -7.23
N THR A 84 11.43 -2.16 -6.03
CA THR A 84 12.06 -0.87 -5.70
C THR A 84 12.87 -1.02 -4.42
N GLY A 85 13.68 -0.02 -4.10
CA GLY A 85 14.50 0.04 -2.90
C GLY A 85 15.98 0.02 -3.23
N ARG A 86 16.78 -0.27 -2.21
CA ARG A 86 18.24 -0.11 -2.24
C ARG A 86 18.96 -1.40 -1.92
N ALA A 87 19.43 -2.09 -2.95
CA ALA A 87 20.26 -3.27 -2.76
C ALA A 87 21.67 -2.88 -2.32
N ALA A 88 22.25 -3.68 -1.42
CA ALA A 88 23.60 -3.52 -0.93
C ALA A 88 24.65 -3.78 -2.02
N ASP A 89 24.35 -4.66 -2.97
CA ASP A 89 25.21 -4.94 -4.10
C ASP A 89 24.42 -5.45 -5.30
N ALA A 90 25.12 -5.69 -6.41
CA ALA A 90 24.52 -6.25 -7.61
C ALA A 90 23.98 -7.66 -7.39
N GLN A 91 24.56 -8.44 -6.49
CA GLN A 91 24.14 -9.82 -6.23
C GLN A 91 22.80 -9.86 -5.48
N GLN A 92 22.61 -9.02 -4.46
CA GLN A 92 21.35 -8.91 -3.74
C GLN A 92 20.22 -8.48 -4.68
N ARG A 93 20.49 -7.56 -5.62
CA ARG A 93 19.51 -7.19 -6.66
C ARG A 93 19.15 -8.37 -7.56
N LEU A 94 20.14 -9.15 -8.00
CA LEU A 94 19.91 -10.33 -8.84
C LEU A 94 19.10 -11.40 -8.10
N ASP A 95 19.45 -11.66 -6.84
CA ASP A 95 18.76 -12.61 -5.98
C ASP A 95 17.29 -12.20 -5.78
N ALA A 96 17.03 -10.91 -5.51
CA ALA A 96 15.68 -10.38 -5.35
C ALA A 96 14.80 -10.65 -6.56
N VAL A 97 15.31 -10.36 -7.77
CA VAL A 97 14.61 -10.61 -9.04
C VAL A 97 14.40 -12.11 -9.26
N ARG A 98 15.44 -12.94 -9.03
CA ARG A 98 15.37 -14.39 -9.21
C ARG A 98 14.30 -15.02 -8.32
N LEU A 99 14.23 -14.60 -7.05
CA LEU A 99 13.26 -15.13 -6.09
C LEU A 99 11.83 -14.77 -6.48
N VAL A 100 11.59 -13.54 -6.96
CA VAL A 100 10.24 -13.11 -7.38
C VAL A 100 9.67 -14.00 -8.49
N TRP A 101 10.49 -14.44 -9.44
CA TRP A 101 10.04 -15.35 -10.50
C TRP A 101 9.62 -16.75 -10.03
N GLN A 102 9.94 -17.14 -8.79
CA GLN A 102 9.50 -18.41 -8.20
C GLN A 102 8.07 -18.32 -7.65
N ALA A 103 7.55 -17.12 -7.41
CA ALA A 103 6.17 -16.94 -6.96
C ALA A 103 5.19 -17.25 -8.10
N THR A 104 4.18 -18.07 -7.79
CA THR A 104 3.20 -18.52 -8.78
C THR A 104 2.26 -17.37 -9.14
N GLY A 105 2.10 -17.11 -10.44
CA GLY A 105 1.21 -16.05 -10.95
C GLY A 105 1.92 -14.74 -11.29
N VAL A 106 3.23 -14.64 -11.07
CA VAL A 106 4.06 -13.54 -11.61
C VAL A 106 4.10 -13.64 -13.14
N LYS A 107 3.78 -12.52 -13.80
CA LYS A 107 3.74 -12.37 -15.26
C LYS A 107 4.83 -11.45 -15.78
N GLU A 108 5.17 -10.43 -15.00
CA GLU A 108 6.16 -9.41 -15.35
C GLU A 108 6.89 -8.98 -14.08
N VAL A 109 8.20 -8.78 -14.19
CA VAL A 109 9.01 -8.21 -13.11
C VAL A 109 9.69 -6.94 -13.62
N ILE A 110 9.31 -5.81 -13.03
CA ILE A 110 9.85 -4.48 -13.32
C ILE A 110 10.87 -4.18 -12.24
N ASN A 111 12.15 -4.19 -12.61
CA ASN A 111 13.26 -4.02 -11.70
C ASN A 111 13.76 -2.57 -11.68
N GLU A 112 13.43 -1.86 -10.61
CA GLU A 112 13.89 -0.49 -10.32
C GLU A 112 14.75 -0.43 -9.06
N ILE A 113 15.31 -1.57 -8.65
CA ILE A 113 16.20 -1.66 -7.50
C ILE A 113 17.51 -0.92 -7.82
N GLN A 114 17.84 0.06 -6.99
CA GLN A 114 19.09 0.81 -7.06
C GLN A 114 20.14 0.07 -6.24
N VAL A 115 21.36 -0.09 -6.78
CA VAL A 115 22.48 -0.59 -6.00
C VAL A 115 23.12 0.61 -5.33
N ASP A 116 22.91 0.73 -4.03
CA ASP A 116 23.30 1.91 -3.26
C ASP A 116 23.53 1.54 -1.80
N ASN A 117 24.75 1.81 -1.35
CA ASN A 117 25.24 1.57 0.02
C ASN A 117 25.34 2.84 0.84
N ASP A 118 25.25 4.00 0.20
CA ASP A 118 25.62 5.28 0.79
C ASP A 118 24.39 6.11 1.18
N SER A 119 23.22 5.80 0.61
CA SER A 119 21.97 6.45 0.98
C SER A 119 21.51 6.06 2.38
N GLY A 120 21.45 7.07 3.25
CA GLY A 120 21.20 6.92 4.68
C GLY A 120 19.74 7.05 5.11
N ILE A 121 19.56 7.17 6.42
CA ILE A 121 18.25 7.38 7.07
C ILE A 121 17.58 8.67 6.56
N VAL A 122 18.36 9.71 6.28
CA VAL A 122 17.84 11.02 5.84
C VAL A 122 17.15 10.92 4.48
N ASP A 123 17.74 10.21 3.51
CA ASP A 123 17.14 10.07 2.18
C ASP A 123 15.89 9.18 2.23
N SER A 124 15.91 8.15 3.08
CA SER A 124 14.72 7.33 3.37
C SER A 124 13.55 8.16 3.94
N ALA A 125 13.84 9.12 4.83
CA ALA A 125 12.83 10.00 5.40
C ALA A 125 12.26 10.98 4.36
N LYS A 126 13.11 11.53 3.48
CA LYS A 126 12.67 12.36 2.35
C LYS A 126 11.76 11.59 1.40
N ASP A 127 12.15 10.38 1.02
CA ASP A 127 11.37 9.51 0.14
C ASP A 127 10.00 9.17 0.75
N THR A 128 9.97 8.85 2.04
CA THR A 128 8.73 8.60 2.79
C THR A 128 7.82 9.83 2.79
N TRP A 129 8.40 11.02 2.97
CA TRP A 129 7.66 12.27 2.92
C TRP A 129 7.11 12.54 1.52
N ILE A 130 7.91 12.35 0.45
CA ILE A 130 7.45 12.45 -0.94
C ILE A 130 6.28 11.50 -1.19
N ASN A 131 6.40 10.24 -0.78
CA ASN A 131 5.34 9.24 -0.98
C ASN A 131 4.06 9.63 -0.23
N THR A 132 4.19 10.16 0.99
CA THR A 132 3.06 10.68 1.76
C THR A 132 2.40 11.85 1.06
N GLN A 133 3.17 12.83 0.60
CA GLN A 133 2.65 13.99 -0.15
C GLN A 133 1.98 13.56 -1.45
N MET A 134 2.52 12.58 -2.16
CA MET A 134 1.90 11.98 -3.33
C MET A 134 0.55 11.39 -2.99
N ARG A 135 0.49 10.51 -1.99
CA ARG A 135 -0.74 9.87 -1.54
C ARG A 135 -1.79 10.89 -1.13
N THR A 136 -1.40 11.93 -0.40
CA THR A 136 -2.28 13.04 -0.02
C THR A 136 -2.82 13.76 -1.25
N ARG A 137 -1.97 14.18 -2.20
CA ARG A 137 -2.41 14.88 -3.42
C ARG A 137 -3.39 14.05 -4.25
N LEU A 138 -3.12 12.77 -4.45
CA LEU A 138 -4.03 11.91 -5.22
C LEU A 138 -5.34 11.62 -4.48
N THR A 139 -5.33 11.63 -3.14
CA THR A 139 -6.54 11.42 -2.33
C THR A 139 -7.49 12.63 -2.39
N PHE A 140 -6.93 13.84 -2.46
CA PHE A 140 -7.71 15.08 -2.49
C PHE A 140 -8.00 15.62 -3.89
N ASP A 141 -7.45 15.01 -4.94
CA ASP A 141 -7.82 15.33 -6.32
C ASP A 141 -9.00 14.48 -6.77
N GLY A 142 -10.20 15.07 -6.78
CA GLY A 142 -11.44 14.38 -7.17
C GLY A 142 -11.50 13.93 -8.64
N ALA A 143 -10.55 14.35 -9.48
CA ALA A 143 -10.42 13.89 -10.86
C ALA A 143 -9.41 12.73 -11.01
N VAL A 144 -8.88 12.18 -9.90
CA VAL A 144 -7.94 11.06 -9.89
C VAL A 144 -8.50 9.92 -9.06
N ALA A 145 -8.50 8.72 -9.62
CA ALA A 145 -8.81 7.51 -8.89
C ALA A 145 -7.57 7.04 -8.12
N GLY A 146 -7.17 7.77 -7.07
CA GLY A 146 -5.88 7.58 -6.38
C GLY A 146 -5.60 6.16 -5.85
N ARG A 147 -6.65 5.36 -5.62
CA ARG A 147 -6.57 3.94 -5.23
C ARG A 147 -6.03 3.03 -6.35
N ASN A 148 -6.16 3.44 -7.61
CA ASN A 148 -5.70 2.67 -8.77
C ASN A 148 -4.18 2.74 -8.96
N TYR A 149 -3.48 3.57 -8.18
CA TYR A 149 -2.05 3.79 -8.29
C TYR A 149 -1.30 3.20 -7.10
N ASN A 150 -0.27 2.42 -7.40
CA ASN A 150 0.82 2.10 -6.50
C ASN A 150 1.93 3.13 -6.68
N ILE A 151 2.36 3.71 -5.58
CA ILE A 151 3.38 4.76 -5.54
C ILE A 151 4.51 4.26 -4.66
N ASP A 152 5.72 4.37 -5.17
CA ASP A 152 6.93 4.19 -4.38
C ASP A 152 7.95 5.27 -4.71
N THR A 153 8.87 5.54 -3.80
CA THR A 153 9.89 6.57 -3.99
C THR A 153 11.23 6.10 -3.47
N VAL A 154 12.27 6.24 -4.29
CA VAL A 154 13.65 5.87 -3.94
C VAL A 154 14.61 6.93 -4.47
N ASN A 155 15.36 7.55 -3.57
CA ASN A 155 16.34 8.59 -3.89
C ASN A 155 15.72 9.74 -4.71
N GLY A 156 14.51 10.18 -4.34
CA GLY A 156 13.77 11.24 -5.05
C GLY A 156 13.22 10.83 -6.43
N VAL A 157 13.32 9.56 -6.82
CA VAL A 157 12.66 9.02 -8.02
C VAL A 157 11.30 8.44 -7.62
N VAL A 158 10.22 9.00 -8.17
CA VAL A 158 8.86 8.50 -7.96
C VAL A 158 8.51 7.45 -9.01
N TYR A 159 8.16 6.26 -8.55
CA TYR A 159 7.69 5.16 -9.38
C TYR A 159 6.18 5.04 -9.26
N LEU A 160 5.50 5.07 -10.40
CA LEU A 160 4.05 4.94 -10.51
C LEU A 160 3.71 3.63 -11.23
N MET A 161 2.82 2.83 -10.66
CA MET A 161 2.29 1.62 -11.28
C MET A 161 0.79 1.56 -11.07
N GLY A 162 0.05 0.94 -12.00
CA GLY A 162 -1.37 0.70 -11.84
C GLY A 162 -2.15 1.07 -13.08
N TRP A 163 -3.32 1.68 -12.90
CA TRP A 163 -4.25 1.96 -13.99
C TRP A 163 -4.78 3.39 -13.93
N ALA A 164 -4.81 4.05 -15.07
CA ALA A 164 -5.49 5.34 -15.25
C ALA A 164 -6.76 5.12 -16.08
N GLU A 165 -7.85 5.82 -15.75
CA GLU A 165 -9.11 5.75 -16.50
C GLU A 165 -8.98 6.39 -17.88
N ASN A 166 -8.06 7.34 -18.04
CA ASN A 166 -7.73 7.98 -19.32
C ASN A 166 -6.36 8.67 -19.24
N GLN A 167 -5.86 9.12 -20.39
CA GLN A 167 -4.56 9.80 -20.48
C GLN A 167 -4.51 11.10 -19.66
N ALA A 168 -5.61 11.85 -19.59
CA ALA A 168 -5.64 13.13 -18.87
C ALA A 168 -5.49 12.93 -17.34
N GLU A 169 -6.04 11.84 -16.80
CA GLU A 169 -5.81 11.44 -15.41
C GLU A 169 -4.34 11.10 -15.18
N LEU A 170 -3.72 10.30 -16.07
CA LEU A 170 -2.31 9.94 -15.96
C LEU A 170 -1.41 11.19 -15.98
N ASP A 171 -1.66 12.11 -16.91
CA ASP A 171 -0.90 13.36 -17.02
C ASP A 171 -1.02 14.22 -15.75
N ARG A 172 -2.21 14.26 -15.16
CA ARG A 172 -2.48 14.93 -13.88
C ARG A 172 -1.71 14.28 -12.73
N VAL A 173 -1.69 12.94 -12.63
CA VAL A 173 -0.90 12.22 -11.61
C VAL A 173 0.58 12.50 -11.76
N ILE A 174 1.11 12.47 -12.99
CA ILE A 174 2.52 12.81 -13.26
C ILE A 174 2.80 14.28 -12.89
N GLY A 175 1.87 15.19 -13.18
CA GLY A 175 1.94 16.59 -12.77
C GLY A 175 2.04 16.76 -11.25
N HIS A 176 1.21 16.03 -10.49
CA HIS A 176 1.27 16.02 -9.03
C HIS A 176 2.62 15.56 -8.51
N ALA A 177 3.19 14.51 -9.09
CA ALA A 177 4.52 14.01 -8.73
C ALA A 177 5.62 15.03 -8.98
N ARG A 178 5.65 15.63 -10.16
CA ARG A 178 6.66 16.63 -10.52
C ARG A 178 6.60 17.90 -9.67
N ALA A 179 5.43 18.25 -9.16
CA ALA A 179 5.24 19.41 -8.32
C ALA A 179 5.58 19.18 -6.83
N ILE A 180 6.04 17.99 -6.45
CA ILE A 180 6.48 17.72 -5.07
C ILE A 180 7.95 18.13 -4.91
N PRO A 181 8.30 18.91 -3.87
CA PRO A 181 9.69 19.25 -3.60
C PRO A 181 10.58 18.01 -3.45
N ASN A 182 11.80 18.08 -3.99
CA ASN A 182 12.80 17.00 -3.97
C ASN A 182 12.49 15.79 -4.87
N VAL A 183 11.40 15.81 -5.65
CA VAL A 183 11.23 14.87 -6.75
C VAL A 183 12.22 15.21 -7.86
N GLN A 184 13.12 14.28 -8.14
CA GLN A 184 14.14 14.42 -9.18
C GLN A 184 13.67 13.85 -10.52
N ARG A 185 12.91 12.76 -10.47
CA ARG A 185 12.44 12.04 -11.66
C ARG A 185 11.15 11.30 -11.36
N VAL A 186 10.32 11.15 -12.39
CA VAL A 186 9.08 10.36 -12.34
C VAL A 186 9.16 9.27 -13.41
N VAL A 187 8.95 8.03 -13.02
CA VAL A 187 8.91 6.86 -13.90
C VAL A 187 7.52 6.25 -13.80
N SER A 188 6.86 6.07 -14.93
CA SER A 188 5.49 5.54 -14.98
C SER A 188 5.45 4.20 -15.70
N TYR A 189 4.87 3.23 -15.00
CA TYR A 189 4.48 1.90 -15.47
C TYR A 189 2.95 1.72 -15.41
N VAL A 190 2.22 2.84 -15.34
CA VAL A 190 0.76 2.89 -15.33
C VAL A 190 0.24 2.57 -16.72
N GLN A 191 -0.79 1.73 -16.78
CA GLN A 191 -1.52 1.43 -18.01
C GLN A 191 -2.74 2.35 -18.10
N ALA A 192 -2.80 3.20 -19.13
CA ALA A 192 -3.96 4.05 -19.38
C ALA A 192 -4.99 3.26 -20.21
N GLN A 193 -6.24 3.29 -19.80
CA GLN A 193 -7.33 2.77 -20.62
C GLN A 193 -7.50 3.70 -21.85
N PRO A 194 -7.63 3.15 -23.07
CA PRO A 194 -7.88 3.93 -24.27
C PRO A 194 -9.20 4.71 -24.22
#